data_AF-A0AA41UYU9-F1
#
_entry.id   AF-A0AA41UYU9-F1
#
_cell.length_a   1.000
_cell.length_b   1.000
_cell.length_c   1.000
_cell.angle_alpha   90.00
_cell.angle_beta   90.00
_cell.angle_gamma   90.00
#
_symmetry.space_group_name_H-M   'P 1'
#
loop_
_entity.id
_entity.type
_entity.pdbx_description
1 polymer ?
#
loop_
_entity_poly.entity_id
_entity_poly.type
_entity_poly.pdbx_seq_one_letter_code
_entity_poly.pdbx_strand_id
1 'polypeptide(L)'
;MKSKLPWAAVLGNHDQESTMTREELMSFISLMDYSVSQVNPLGGVVSDIDGFGNYNLEVYGAPGSNLFNTSILNLFFLDSGDRAIVDGRRGYGWIKESQLQWLRSISKNYQ
;
A
#
# COMPACT_ATOMS: atom_id res chain seq x y z
N MET A 1 4.00 21.47 -9.88
CA MET A 1 4.24 20.24 -10.68
C MET A 1 5.36 20.44 -11.72
N LYS A 2 6.64 20.60 -11.33
CA LYS A 2 7.76 20.75 -12.29
C LYS A 2 8.70 19.55 -12.34
N SER A 3 8.76 18.73 -11.28
CA SER A 3 9.77 17.66 -11.15
C SER A 3 9.32 16.29 -11.65
N LYS A 4 8.02 16.07 -11.88
CA LYS A 4 7.45 14.79 -12.40
C LYS A 4 7.94 13.54 -11.65
N LEU A 5 8.23 13.68 -10.36
CA LEU A 5 8.79 12.60 -9.55
C LEU A 5 7.68 11.62 -9.17
N PRO A 6 7.84 10.31 -9.49
CA PRO A 6 6.95 9.29 -8.98
C PRO A 6 6.97 9.28 -7.46
N TRP A 7 5.82 9.13 -6.83
CA TRP A 7 5.70 9.06 -5.38
C TRP A 7 4.66 8.01 -4.96
N ALA A 8 4.91 7.38 -3.83
CA ALA A 8 4.03 6.38 -3.22
C ALA A 8 3.66 6.83 -1.81
N ALA A 9 2.46 6.52 -1.36
CA ALA A 9 1.99 6.83 -0.01
C ALA A 9 1.22 5.66 0.62
N VAL A 10 1.31 5.58 1.93
CA VAL A 10 0.45 4.75 2.77
C VAL A 10 -0.19 5.66 3.81
N LEU A 11 -1.44 5.38 4.14
CA LEU A 11 -2.21 6.24 5.02
C LEU A 11 -1.79 6.08 6.49
N GLY A 12 -1.55 7.20 7.16
CA GLY A 12 -1.46 7.28 8.61
C GLY A 12 -2.82 7.16 9.30
N ASN A 13 -2.80 7.14 10.63
CA ASN A 13 -4.02 7.03 11.43
C ASN A 13 -4.83 8.34 11.51
N HIS A 14 -4.23 9.49 11.14
CA HIS A 14 -4.90 10.79 11.13
C HIS A 14 -5.42 11.21 9.75
N ASP A 15 -4.99 10.55 8.68
CA ASP A 15 -5.28 11.00 7.32
C ASP A 15 -6.78 10.94 6.97
N GLN A 16 -7.55 10.14 7.70
CA GLN A 16 -9.01 10.00 7.54
C GLN A 16 -9.85 10.85 8.50
N GLU A 17 -9.27 11.86 9.17
CA GLU A 17 -10.00 12.75 10.10
C GLU A 17 -10.76 13.89 9.37
N SER A 18 -11.02 13.74 8.08
CA SER A 18 -11.71 14.72 7.22
C SER A 18 -13.03 14.16 6.67
N THR A 19 -13.51 14.69 5.53
CA THR A 19 -14.78 14.28 4.90
C THR A 19 -14.70 12.99 4.07
N MET A 20 -13.49 12.56 3.70
CA MET A 20 -13.27 11.30 2.96
C MET A 20 -13.03 10.16 3.94
N THR A 21 -13.66 9.02 3.67
CA THR A 21 -13.29 7.74 4.27
C THR A 21 -11.87 7.33 3.86
N ARG A 22 -11.28 6.37 4.60
CA ARG A 22 -9.96 5.82 4.28
C ARG A 22 -9.88 5.28 2.85
N GLU A 23 -10.94 4.60 2.41
CA GLU A 23 -11.08 4.03 1.07
C GLU A 23 -11.11 5.12 0.00
N GLU A 24 -11.95 6.14 0.19
CA GLU A 24 -12.06 7.27 -0.74
C GLU A 24 -10.73 8.04 -0.83
N LEU A 25 -10.05 8.25 0.30
CA LEU A 25 -8.78 8.95 0.33
C LEU A 25 -7.67 8.16 -0.38
N MET A 26 -7.57 6.85 -0.14
CA MET A 26 -6.59 6.02 -0.84
C MET A 26 -6.88 5.97 -2.34
N SER A 27 -8.16 5.84 -2.70
CA SER A 27 -8.61 5.89 -4.11
C SER A 27 -8.21 7.22 -4.76
N PHE A 28 -8.46 8.35 -4.09
CA PHE A 28 -8.06 9.67 -4.57
C PHE A 28 -6.54 9.78 -4.75
N ILE A 29 -5.75 9.39 -3.74
CA ILE A 29 -4.28 9.38 -3.78
C ILE A 29 -3.75 8.54 -4.94
N SER A 30 -4.35 7.39 -5.24
CA SER A 30 -3.94 6.52 -6.35
C SER A 30 -4.16 7.17 -7.74
N LEU A 31 -5.07 8.14 -7.83
CA LEU A 31 -5.42 8.83 -9.07
C LEU A 31 -4.66 10.15 -9.27
N MET A 32 -3.85 10.57 -8.29
CA MET A 32 -3.10 11.83 -8.39
C MET A 32 -1.91 11.72 -9.35
N ASP A 33 -1.56 12.84 -9.98
CA ASP A 33 -0.43 12.92 -10.90
C ASP A 33 0.87 12.39 -10.28
N TYR A 34 1.54 11.50 -11.03
CA TYR A 34 2.78 10.83 -10.63
C TYR A 34 2.68 9.95 -9.38
N SER A 35 1.47 9.75 -8.84
CA SER A 35 1.27 8.72 -7.83
C SER A 35 1.49 7.35 -8.46
N VAL A 36 2.29 6.54 -7.78
CA VAL A 36 2.39 5.10 -8.04
C VAL A 36 1.75 4.31 -6.90
N SER A 37 1.03 4.99 -6.00
CA SER A 37 0.28 4.36 -4.94
C SER A 37 -0.89 3.57 -5.53
N GLN A 38 -1.21 2.43 -4.93
CA GLN A 38 -2.30 1.58 -5.40
C GLN A 38 -3.29 1.34 -4.26
N VAL A 39 -4.56 1.14 -4.61
CA VAL A 39 -5.52 0.52 -3.69
C VAL A 39 -5.15 -0.95 -3.49
N ASN A 40 -5.80 -1.63 -2.55
CA ASN A 40 -5.63 -3.07 -2.38
C ASN A 40 -5.74 -3.83 -3.73
N PRO A 41 -4.96 -4.91 -3.92
CA PRO A 41 -5.02 -5.70 -5.14
C PRO A 41 -6.43 -6.25 -5.40
N LEU A 42 -6.90 -6.07 -6.62
CA LEU A 42 -8.17 -6.60 -7.08
C LEU A 42 -8.00 -8.07 -7.46
N GLY A 43 -8.57 -8.97 -6.64
CA GLY A 43 -8.49 -10.41 -6.85
C GLY A 43 -7.16 -11.02 -6.40
N GLY A 44 -7.16 -12.34 -6.13
CA GLY A 44 -5.99 -13.07 -5.65
C GLY A 44 -6.33 -14.10 -4.58
N VAL A 45 -5.32 -14.59 -3.86
CA VAL A 45 -5.44 -15.60 -2.80
C VAL A 45 -6.21 -15.08 -1.58
N VAL A 46 -6.20 -13.76 -1.34
CA VAL A 46 -6.91 -13.10 -0.25
C VAL A 46 -7.84 -12.06 -0.87
N SER A 47 -9.15 -12.32 -0.87
CA SER A 47 -10.16 -11.41 -1.42
C SER A 47 -10.45 -10.20 -0.52
N ASP A 48 -10.12 -10.30 0.77
CA ASP A 48 -10.52 -9.34 1.79
C ASP A 48 -9.32 -8.99 2.67
N ILE A 49 -8.47 -8.09 2.17
CA ILE A 49 -7.32 -7.58 2.90
C ILE A 49 -7.78 -6.35 3.70
N ASP A 50 -7.65 -6.40 5.03
CA ASP A 50 -7.85 -5.23 5.88
C ASP A 50 -7.04 -4.00 5.43
N GLY A 51 -7.66 -2.82 5.53
CA GLY A 51 -7.12 -1.56 5.02
C GLY A 51 -7.49 -1.35 3.55
N PHE A 52 -7.00 -0.27 2.93
CA PHE A 52 -7.33 0.09 1.55
C PHE A 52 -6.11 0.40 0.68
N GLY A 53 -4.92 0.47 1.27
CA GLY A 53 -3.66 0.79 0.59
C GLY A 53 -2.55 -0.24 0.83
N ASN A 54 -2.85 -1.53 0.69
CA ASN A 54 -1.85 -2.59 0.72
C ASN A 54 -1.40 -2.92 -0.72
N TYR A 55 -0.14 -2.68 -1.05
CA TYR A 55 0.36 -2.90 -2.41
C TYR A 55 1.87 -3.11 -2.44
N ASN A 56 2.37 -3.72 -3.51
CA ASN A 56 3.79 -3.90 -3.75
C ASN A 56 4.24 -3.09 -4.97
N LEU A 57 5.38 -2.43 -4.86
CA LEU A 57 6.03 -1.75 -5.98
C LEU A 57 7.37 -2.39 -6.29
N GLU A 58 7.55 -2.72 -7.56
CA GLU A 58 8.82 -3.17 -8.10
C GLU A 58 9.59 -1.97 -8.64
N VAL A 59 10.80 -1.77 -8.12
CA VAL A 59 11.73 -0.79 -8.65
C VAL A 59 12.68 -1.51 -9.58
N TYR A 60 12.64 -1.11 -10.85
CA TYR A 60 13.49 -1.67 -11.89
C TYR A 60 14.81 -0.90 -12.01
N GLY A 61 15.84 -1.55 -12.58
CA GLY A 61 17.11 -0.89 -12.86
C GLY A 61 16.95 0.32 -13.78
N ALA A 62 17.90 1.25 -13.69
CA ALA A 62 17.83 2.51 -14.42
C ALA A 62 17.73 2.27 -15.96
N PRO A 63 17.00 3.13 -16.70
CA PRO A 63 16.96 3.10 -18.16
C PRO A 63 18.36 3.06 -18.78
N GLY A 64 18.59 2.08 -19.67
CA GLY A 64 19.88 1.87 -20.35
C GLY A 64 20.92 1.07 -19.55
N SER A 65 20.62 0.63 -18.32
CA SER A 65 21.47 -0.28 -17.58
C SER A 65 21.21 -1.75 -17.96
N ASN A 66 22.18 -2.63 -17.67
CA ASN A 66 22.00 -4.09 -17.81
C ASN A 66 20.89 -4.66 -16.91
N LEU A 67 20.39 -3.87 -15.96
CA LEU A 67 19.34 -4.23 -15.01
C LEU A 67 17.99 -3.60 -15.37
N PHE A 68 17.84 -2.97 -16.54
CA PHE A 68 16.62 -2.24 -16.92
C PHE A 68 15.34 -3.07 -16.82
N ASN A 69 15.40 -4.36 -17.16
CA ASN A 69 14.27 -5.30 -17.05
C ASN A 69 14.38 -6.20 -15.82
N THR A 70 15.15 -5.79 -14.82
CA THR A 70 15.37 -6.53 -13.58
C THR A 70 14.84 -5.71 -12.41
N SER A 71 13.93 -6.30 -11.65
CA SER A 71 13.52 -5.74 -10.36
C SER A 71 14.72 -5.78 -9.40
N ILE A 72 15.14 -4.60 -8.94
CA ILE A 72 16.29 -4.43 -8.03
C ILE A 72 15.86 -4.17 -6.59
N LEU A 73 14.60 -3.78 -6.37
CA LEU A 73 14.03 -3.57 -5.05
C LEU A 73 12.51 -3.79 -5.10
N ASN A 74 12.00 -4.53 -4.11
CA ASN A 74 10.56 -4.68 -3.87
C ASN A 74 10.17 -3.89 -2.63
N LEU A 75 9.24 -2.96 -2.78
CA LEU A 75 8.68 -2.15 -1.70
C LEU A 75 7.28 -2.64 -1.36
N PHE A 76 7.06 -3.10 -0.13
CA PHE A 76 5.75 -3.52 0.35
C PHE A 76 5.14 -2.43 1.24
N PHE A 77 3.98 -1.94 0.85
CA PHE A 77 3.19 -0.95 1.58
C PHE A 77 2.04 -1.66 2.28
N LEU A 78 1.90 -1.43 3.58
CA LEU A 78 0.89 -2.08 4.41
C LEU A 78 0.07 -1.03 5.17
N ASP A 79 -1.25 -1.14 5.06
CA ASP A 79 -2.20 -0.25 5.70
C ASP A 79 -2.67 -0.80 7.05
N SER A 80 -2.03 -0.42 8.16
CA SER A 80 -2.40 -0.89 9.50
C SER A 80 -3.77 -0.40 10.03
N GLY A 81 -4.50 0.42 9.28
CA GLY A 81 -5.69 1.11 9.74
C GLY A 81 -5.39 2.27 10.70
N ASP A 82 -6.44 2.86 11.30
CA ASP A 82 -6.30 4.02 12.19
C ASP A 82 -6.25 3.65 13.68
N ARG A 83 -7.36 3.13 14.18
CA ARG A 83 -7.70 2.97 15.58
C ARG A 83 -8.47 1.66 15.71
N ALA A 84 -8.34 1.05 16.87
CA ALA A 84 -9.02 -0.18 17.20
C ALA A 84 -9.57 -0.10 18.63
N ILE A 85 -10.60 -0.90 18.91
CA ILE A 85 -11.09 -1.10 20.28
C ILE A 85 -10.74 -2.53 20.68
N VAL A 86 -9.92 -2.67 21.72
CA VAL A 86 -9.50 -3.95 22.28
C VAL A 86 -9.89 -3.96 23.75
N ASP A 87 -10.68 -4.95 24.17
CA ASP A 87 -11.20 -5.07 25.53
C ASP A 87 -11.87 -3.78 26.04
N GLY A 88 -12.63 -3.12 25.16
CA GLY A 88 -13.32 -1.85 25.45
C GLY A 88 -12.42 -0.62 25.54
N ARG A 89 -11.11 -0.75 25.27
CA ARG A 89 -10.15 0.37 25.28
C ARG A 89 -9.81 0.81 23.86
N ARG A 90 -9.84 2.11 23.62
CA ARG A 90 -9.43 2.71 22.35
C ARG A 90 -7.90 2.69 22.25
N GLY A 91 -7.39 2.12 21.16
CA GLY A 91 -5.98 2.07 20.81
C GLY A 91 -5.77 2.33 19.32
N TYR A 92 -4.58 1.99 18.83
CA TYR A 92 -4.19 2.12 17.43
C TYR A 92 -4.49 0.85 16.64
N GLY A 93 -4.72 1.00 15.34
CA GLY A 93 -4.72 -0.14 14.41
C GLY A 93 -3.36 -0.84 14.38
N TRP A 94 -3.34 -2.08 13.91
CA TRP A 94 -2.13 -2.87 13.72
C TRP A 94 -2.24 -3.71 12.46
N ILE A 95 -1.12 -4.26 12.00
CA ILE A 95 -1.10 -5.19 10.86
C ILE A 95 -1.85 -6.48 11.24
N LYS A 96 -2.95 -6.75 10.54
CA LYS A 96 -3.80 -7.91 10.76
C LYS A 96 -3.34 -9.13 9.96
N GLU A 97 -3.87 -10.29 10.30
CA GLU A 97 -3.47 -11.55 9.66
C GLU A 97 -3.77 -11.57 8.15
N SER A 98 -4.85 -10.93 7.68
CA SER A 98 -5.14 -10.84 6.24
C SER A 98 -4.01 -10.15 5.46
N GLN A 99 -3.42 -9.10 6.04
CA GLN A 99 -2.33 -8.34 5.44
C GLN A 99 -1.02 -9.14 5.49
N LEU A 100 -0.78 -9.89 6.59
CA LEU A 100 0.36 -10.81 6.67
C LEU A 100 0.24 -11.96 5.69
N GLN A 101 -0.95 -12.54 5.51
CA GLN A 101 -1.23 -13.58 4.54
C GLN A 101 -1.01 -13.07 3.11
N TRP A 102 -1.52 -11.88 2.80
CA TRP A 102 -1.24 -11.22 1.53
C TRP A 102 0.26 -11.02 1.33
N LEU A 103 0.97 -10.42 2.29
CA LEU A 103 2.42 -10.17 2.21
C LEU A 103 3.22 -11.46 2.00
N ARG A 104 2.92 -12.51 2.75
CA ARG A 104 3.54 -13.84 2.59
C ARG A 104 3.21 -14.47 1.24
N SER A 105 2.00 -14.28 0.73
CA SER A 105 1.58 -14.81 -0.56
C SER A 105 2.32 -14.11 -1.70
N ILE A 106 2.36 -12.78 -1.70
CA ILE A 106 2.95 -12.00 -2.79
C ILE A 106 4.48 -12.09 -2.77
N SER A 107 5.12 -12.14 -1.59
CA SER A 107 6.58 -12.22 -1.47
C SER A 107 7.16 -13.52 -2.03
N LYS A 108 6.38 -14.61 -2.09
CA LYS A 108 6.80 -15.87 -2.76
C LYS A 108 7.04 -15.73 -4.25
N ASN A 109 6.46 -14.72 -4.90
CA ASN A 109 6.68 -14.46 -6.33
C ASN A 109 8.05 -13.81 -6.59
N TYR A 110 8.76 -13.39 -5.53
CA TYR A 110 10.02 -12.65 -5.60
C TYR A 110 11.19 -13.38 -4.90
N GLN A 111 11.02 -14.67 -4.60
CA GLN A 111 12.08 -15.57 -4.13
C GLN A 111 12.69 -16.35 -5.31
#